data_AF-A0A965URQ7-F1
#
_entry.id   AF-A0A965URQ7-F1
#
_cell.length_a   1.000
_cell.length_b   1.000
_cell.length_c   1.000
_cell.angle_alpha   90.00
_cell.angle_beta   90.00
_cell.angle_gamma   90.00
#
_symmetry.space_group_name_H-M   'P 1'
#
loop_
_entity.id
_entity.type
_entity.pdbx_description
1 polymer ?
#
loop_
_entity_poly.entity_id
_entity_poly.type
_entity_poly.pdbx_seq_one_letter_code
_entity_poly.pdbx_strand_id
1 'polypeptide(L)'
;MTPPTIGELGEAAAEIVWRVMGKGSAKSAYGEWFEKDKPTYDYHIQRAIRHNATAQMQIHLNTPQPDENGETALDHLERAIVRSLFAWAQLKKELPRL
;
A
#
# COMPACT_ATOMS: atom_id res chain seq x y z
N MET A 1 20.97 -11.28 -7.48
CA MET A 1 20.36 -10.97 -6.16
C MET A 1 19.69 -12.25 -5.67
N THR A 2 19.95 -12.68 -4.43
CA THR A 2 19.31 -13.87 -3.85
C THR A 2 17.84 -13.55 -3.52
N PRO A 3 16.85 -14.39 -3.90
CA PRO A 3 15.46 -14.14 -3.54
C PRO A 3 15.26 -14.14 -2.02
N PRO A 4 14.39 -13.28 -1.47
CA PRO A 4 14.04 -13.32 -0.06
C PRO A 4 13.25 -14.58 0.30
N THR A 5 13.41 -15.03 1.53
CA THR A 5 12.63 -16.12 2.13
C THR A 5 11.21 -15.68 2.46
N ILE A 6 10.32 -16.65 2.70
CA ILE A 6 8.95 -16.38 3.14
C ILE A 6 8.93 -15.63 4.48
N GLY A 7 9.84 -15.97 5.39
CA GLY A 7 9.96 -15.31 6.70
C GLY A 7 10.33 -13.84 6.57
N GLU A 8 11.36 -13.54 5.78
CA GLU A 8 11.79 -12.14 5.51
C GLU A 8 10.67 -11.31 4.87
N LEU A 9 9.91 -11.89 3.94
CA LEU A 9 8.75 -11.20 3.34
C LEU A 9 7.63 -10.96 4.36
N GLY A 10 7.37 -11.92 5.24
CA GLY A 10 6.35 -11.79 6.30
C GLY A 10 6.69 -10.69 7.30
N GLU A 11 7.94 -10.65 7.77
CA GLU A 11 8.44 -9.61 8.67
C GLU A 11 8.40 -8.23 8.01
N ALA A 12 8.86 -8.13 6.76
CA ALA A 12 8.81 -6.89 6.00
C ALA A 12 7.37 -6.38 5.83
N ALA A 13 6.41 -7.26 5.52
CA ALA A 13 5.01 -6.87 5.40
C ALA A 13 4.44 -6.35 6.72
N ALA A 14 4.78 -6.98 7.85
CA ALA A 14 4.36 -6.51 9.16
C ALA A 14 4.95 -5.13 9.49
N GLU A 15 6.24 -4.92 9.22
CA GLU A 15 6.92 -3.64 9.42
C GLU A 15 6.27 -2.53 8.59
N ILE A 16 6.01 -2.78 7.30
CA ILE A 16 5.36 -1.84 6.38
C ILE A 16 3.99 -1.43 6.90
N VAL A 17 3.18 -2.40 7.35
CA VAL A 17 1.86 -2.14 7.92
C VAL A 17 1.99 -1.21 9.12
N TRP A 18 2.86 -1.51 10.09
CA TRP A 18 3.05 -0.66 11.27
C TRP A 18 3.57 0.72 10.92
N ARG A 19 4.52 0.84 9.98
CA ARG A 19 5.11 2.12 9.56
C ARG A 19 4.08 3.01 8.85
N VAL A 20 3.43 2.48 7.82
CA VAL A 20 2.52 3.24 6.95
C VAL A 20 1.21 3.53 7.67
N MET A 21 0.68 2.56 8.42
CA MET A 21 -0.52 2.80 9.19
C MET A 21 -0.19 3.73 10.36
N GLY A 22 0.91 3.50 11.09
CA GLY A 22 1.32 4.23 12.30
C GLY A 22 1.46 5.74 12.16
N LYS A 23 1.57 6.26 10.93
CA LYS A 23 1.67 7.69 10.65
C LYS A 23 0.42 8.16 9.91
N GLY A 24 -0.35 9.05 10.54
CA GLY A 24 -1.36 9.84 9.82
C GLY A 24 -0.72 10.69 8.71
N SER A 25 -1.52 11.21 7.80
CA SER A 25 -1.07 12.17 6.79
C SER A 25 -1.51 13.58 7.16
N ALA A 26 -0.96 14.60 6.48
CA ALA A 26 -1.45 15.97 6.61
C ALA A 26 -2.92 16.14 6.17
N LYS A 27 -3.48 15.18 5.42
CA LYS A 27 -4.84 15.21 4.88
C LYS A 27 -5.83 14.36 5.69
N SER A 28 -5.33 13.46 6.55
CA SER A 28 -6.15 12.51 7.29
C SER A 28 -5.42 11.96 8.51
N ALA A 29 -6.09 11.93 9.66
CA ALA A 29 -5.57 11.31 10.86
C ALA A 29 -5.34 9.79 10.66
N TYR A 30 -4.63 9.16 11.61
CA TYR A 30 -4.37 7.71 11.61
C TYR A 30 -5.68 6.93 11.39
N GLY A 31 -5.71 6.08 10.36
CA GLY A 31 -6.89 5.28 10.01
C GLY A 31 -8.10 6.11 9.53
N GLU A 32 -8.06 7.44 9.50
CA GLU A 32 -9.20 8.25 9.10
C GLU A 32 -9.48 8.13 7.60
N TRP A 33 -8.42 7.91 6.80
CA TRP A 33 -8.56 7.58 5.38
C TRP A 33 -9.20 6.20 5.14
N PHE A 34 -9.28 5.34 6.16
CA PHE A 34 -10.00 4.06 6.06
C PHE A 34 -11.51 4.27 6.07
N GLU A 35 -11.98 5.32 6.76
CA GLU A 35 -13.42 5.63 6.86
C GLU A 35 -13.86 6.74 5.91
N LYS A 36 -12.98 7.72 5.62
CA LYS A 36 -13.27 8.85 4.73
C LYS A 36 -13.18 8.50 3.25
N ASP A 37 -12.18 7.73 2.86
CA ASP A 37 -12.15 7.20 1.50
C ASP A 37 -13.18 6.07 1.45
N LYS A 38 -14.13 6.12 0.51
CA LYS A 38 -15.30 5.23 0.44
C LYS A 38 -15.05 3.82 1.03
N PRO A 39 -15.94 3.29 1.89
CA PRO A 39 -15.73 2.05 2.66
C PRO A 39 -15.82 0.77 1.81
N THR A 40 -15.52 0.86 0.51
CA THR A 40 -15.73 -0.19 -0.47
C THR A 40 -14.39 -0.75 -0.95
N TYR A 41 -14.32 -2.08 -1.07
CA TYR A 41 -13.10 -2.80 -1.44
C TYR A 41 -12.53 -2.37 -2.79
N ASP A 42 -13.39 -1.97 -3.73
CA ASP A 42 -13.03 -1.51 -5.07
C ASP A 42 -12.16 -0.24 -5.04
N TYR A 43 -12.45 0.69 -4.13
CA TYR A 43 -11.65 1.90 -3.95
C TYR A 43 -10.21 1.55 -3.54
N HIS A 44 -10.04 0.66 -2.55
CA HIS A 44 -8.71 0.25 -2.11
C HIS A 44 -7.94 -0.52 -3.19
N ILE A 45 -8.63 -1.36 -3.98
CA ILE A 45 -8.02 -2.04 -5.14
C ILE A 45 -7.53 -1.03 -6.18
N GLN A 46 -8.36 -0.06 -6.57
CA GLN A 46 -7.98 0.97 -7.55
C GLN A 46 -6.80 1.81 -7.05
N ARG A 47 -6.77 2.16 -5.76
CA ARG A 47 -5.65 2.88 -5.15
C ARG A 47 -4.36 2.05 -5.15
N ALA A 48 -4.43 0.75 -4.84
CA ALA A 48 -3.27 -0.13 -4.90
C ALA A 48 -2.70 -0.21 -6.32
N ILE A 49 -3.56 -0.36 -7.33
CA ILE A 49 -3.17 -0.35 -8.75
C ILE A 49 -2.46 0.96 -9.12
N ARG A 50 -3.03 2.11 -8.73
CA ARG A 50 -2.42 3.42 -9.00
C ARG A 50 -1.03 3.53 -8.38
N HIS A 51 -0.86 3.16 -7.12
CA HIS A 51 0.43 3.23 -6.44
C HIS A 51 1.48 2.30 -7.10
N ASN A 52 1.08 1.09 -7.51
CA ASN A 52 1.97 0.20 -8.25
C ASN A 52 2.40 0.81 -9.61
N ALA A 53 1.47 1.44 -10.33
CA ALA A 53 1.79 2.10 -11.59
C ALA A 53 2.77 3.28 -11.39
N THR A 54 2.56 4.11 -10.38
CA THR A 54 3.47 5.22 -10.08
C THR A 54 4.86 4.72 -9.67
N ALA A 55 4.94 3.69 -8.81
CA ALA A 55 6.21 3.06 -8.46
C ALA A 55 6.94 2.52 -9.69
N GLN A 56 6.22 1.82 -10.58
CA GLN A 56 6.78 1.30 -11.82
C GLN A 56 7.32 2.43 -12.71
N MET A 57 6.59 3.54 -12.85
CA MET A 57 7.07 4.71 -13.60
C MET A 57 8.35 5.27 -12.99
N GLN A 58 8.40 5.47 -11.66
CA GLN A 58 9.59 5.99 -10.99
C GLN A 58 10.80 5.06 -11.11
N ILE A 59 10.60 3.74 -11.11
CA ILE A 59 11.68 2.75 -11.30
C ILE A 59 12.16 2.74 -12.76
N HIS A 60 11.24 2.88 -13.72
CA HIS A 60 11.57 2.81 -15.15
C HIS A 60 12.24 4.09 -15.67
N LEU A 61 12.00 5.23 -15.02
CA LEU A 61 12.74 6.45 -15.33
C LEU A 61 14.21 6.25 -14.92
N ASN A 62 15.14 6.52 -15.83
CA ASN A 62 16.60 6.46 -15.61
C ASN A 62 17.11 7.37 -14.45
N THR A 63 16.20 8.10 -13.81
CA THR A 63 16.42 8.82 -12.55
C THR A 63 15.17 8.65 -11.70
N PRO A 64 15.16 7.75 -10.70
CA PRO A 64 14.06 7.62 -9.77
C PRO A 64 13.91 8.94 -9.01
N GLN A 65 12.86 9.69 -9.32
CA GLN A 65 12.55 10.93 -8.62
C GLN A 65 11.28 10.74 -7.81
N PRO A 66 11.22 11.31 -6.59
CA PRO A 66 9.97 11.35 -5.83
C PRO A 66 8.86 12.02 -6.63
N ASP A 67 7.60 11.70 -6.30
CA ASP A 67 6.44 12.36 -6.89
C ASP A 67 6.32 13.82 -6.39
N GLU A 68 5.28 14.53 -6.84
CA GLU A 68 5.02 15.92 -6.43
C GLU A 68 4.84 16.10 -4.91
N ASN A 69 4.60 15.02 -4.16
CA ASN A 69 4.46 15.01 -2.70
C ASN A 69 5.75 14.55 -1.99
N GLY A 70 6.82 14.27 -2.73
CA GLY A 70 8.07 13.73 -2.17
C GLY A 70 8.04 12.23 -1.89
N GLU A 71 7.07 11.48 -2.42
CA GLU A 71 6.97 10.02 -2.24
C GLU A 71 7.82 9.26 -3.26
N THR A 72 8.63 8.33 -2.77
CA THR A 72 9.49 7.46 -3.60
C THR A 72 8.75 6.21 -4.10
N ALA A 73 9.42 5.43 -4.96
CA ALA A 73 8.85 4.18 -5.46
C ALA A 73 8.58 3.18 -4.34
N LEU A 74 9.44 3.16 -3.32
CA LEU A 74 9.24 2.33 -2.13
C LEU A 74 8.03 2.80 -1.34
N ASP A 75 7.86 4.10 -1.12
CA ASP A 75 6.68 4.63 -0.41
C ASP A 75 5.38 4.23 -1.11
N HIS A 76 5.35 4.29 -2.45
CA HIS A 76 4.19 3.85 -3.21
C HIS A 76 3.96 2.33 -3.15
N LEU A 77 5.01 1.50 -3.24
CA LEU A 77 4.87 0.04 -3.06
C LEU A 77 4.32 -0.32 -1.67
N GLU A 78 4.81 0.35 -0.62
CA GLU A 78 4.34 0.18 0.74
C GLU A 78 2.85 0.56 0.89
N ARG A 79 2.44 1.69 0.30
CA ARG A 79 1.02 2.09 0.24
C ARG A 79 0.17 1.05 -0.51
N ALA A 80 0.67 0.47 -1.59
CA ALA A 80 -0.04 -0.55 -2.36
C ALA A 80 -0.26 -1.84 -1.55
N ILE A 81 0.74 -2.27 -0.77
CA ILE A 81 0.65 -3.40 0.15
C ILE A 81 -0.47 -3.17 1.17
N VAL A 82 -0.45 -2.02 1.85
CA VAL A 82 -1.46 -1.71 2.87
C VAL A 82 -2.86 -1.64 2.27
N ARG A 83 -3.05 -0.99 1.12
CA ARG A 83 -4.35 -0.91 0.44
C ARG A 83 -4.87 -2.28 0.01
N SER A 84 -3.99 -3.15 -0.49
CA SER A 84 -4.35 -4.54 -0.84
C SER A 84 -4.77 -5.34 0.39
N LEU A 85 -4.07 -5.19 1.52
CA LEU A 85 -4.42 -5.84 2.78
C LEU A 85 -5.81 -5.40 3.29
N PHE A 86 -6.15 -4.12 3.12
CA PHE A 86 -7.48 -3.61 3.46
C PHE A 86 -8.58 -4.20 2.60
N ALA A 87 -8.41 -4.21 1.28
CA ALA A 87 -9.35 -4.85 0.37
C ALA A 87 -9.55 -6.32 0.73
N TRP A 88 -8.46 -7.04 1.03
CA TRP A 88 -8.53 -8.42 1.51
C TRP A 88 -9.31 -8.54 2.82
N ALA A 89 -9.06 -7.67 3.81
CA ALA A 89 -9.75 -7.71 5.09
C ALA A 89 -11.26 -7.43 4.99
N GLN A 90 -11.67 -6.57 4.06
CA GLN A 90 -13.08 -6.33 3.73
C GLN A 90 -13.70 -7.55 3.03
N LEU A 91 -13.09 -7.99 1.93
CA LEU A 91 -13.58 -9.12 1.14
C LEU A 91 -13.66 -10.42 1.94
N LYS A 92 -12.74 -10.66 2.88
CA LYS A 92 -12.76 -11.83 3.76
C LYS A 92 -14.01 -11.92 4.65
N LYS A 93 -14.68 -10.80 4.93
CA LYS A 93 -15.95 -10.79 5.69
C LYS A 93 -17.14 -11.15 4.81
N GLU A 94 -17.04 -10.90 3.50
CA GLU A 94 -18.14 -10.99 2.54
C GLU A 94 -18.06 -12.27 1.69
N LEU A 95 -16.85 -12.74 1.40
CA LEU A 95 -16.62 -13.91 0.57
C LEU A 95 -16.42 -15.15 1.44
N PRO A 96 -17.07 -16.28 1.11
CA PRO A 96 -16.80 -17.54 1.79
C PRO A 96 -15.33 -17.92 1.57
N ARG A 97 -14.67 -18.34 2.66
CA ARG A 97 -13.35 -18.96 2.55
C ARG A 97 -13.53 -20.30 1.82
N LEU A 98 -12.87 -20.43 0.67
CA LEU A 98 -12.64 -21.73 0.03
C LEU A 98 -11.66 -22.55 0.87
#